data_AF-A0AAN9IFV1-F1
#
_entry.id   AF-A0AAN9IFV1-F1
#
_cell.length_a   1.000
_cell.length_b   1.000
_cell.length_c   1.000
_cell.angle_alpha   90.00
_cell.angle_beta   90.00
_cell.angle_gamma   90.00
#
_symmetry.space_group_name_H-M   'P 1'
#
loop_
_entity.id
_entity.type
_entity.pdbx_description
1 polymer ?
#
loop_
_entity_poly.entity_id
_entity_poly.type
_entity_poly.pdbx_seq_one_letter_code
_entity_poly.pdbx_strand_id
1 'polypeptide(L)'
;MKFCKTYQQYMEFLGHQRPAVDFKNHKKIMKTCSKSSKILLNSTCPDNCPVCDGTFFPSLLDEMSEILGCFNQHAQELLDIHLSSGFRKYFFMLKGSLSGDHNALIHEGRDLVIYALMNAIAIRKILKKYDKIHYSKQGQLFRSKVQVMHKEILQSPWLIELFALHINLREIKSRGAPVLFDGYYVSFKDGKPSLTCELIDSVKINVDLTCSVCLDTVFDPVALTCGHIYCYSCACSAASVNIVDGLKEANPKEKCPLCRQGGVFEDFVHLEELDILLSRCFRDYWQQRLQMERIERVKQAKEHWEMQCRMFMGI
;
A
#
# COMPACT_ATOMS: atom_id res chain seq x y z
N MET A 1 -6.79 7.26 -27.92
CA MET A 1 -8.23 6.98 -27.74
C MET A 1 -8.56 5.59 -27.19
N LYS A 2 -7.68 4.57 -27.30
CA LYS A 2 -7.99 3.18 -26.90
C LYS A 2 -8.11 2.95 -25.39
N PHE A 3 -7.22 3.52 -24.56
CA PHE A 3 -7.17 3.22 -23.11
C PHE A 3 -8.46 3.50 -22.33
N CYS A 4 -9.14 4.64 -22.50
CA CYS A 4 -10.35 4.92 -21.71
C CYS A 4 -11.48 3.91 -21.98
N LYS A 5 -11.59 3.40 -23.21
CA LYS A 5 -12.57 2.35 -23.54
C LYS A 5 -12.17 1.03 -22.89
N THR A 6 -10.90 0.65 -23.00
CA THR A 6 -10.35 -0.56 -22.35
C THR A 6 -10.53 -0.52 -20.83
N TYR A 7 -10.23 0.61 -20.20
CA TYR A 7 -10.40 0.81 -18.76
C TYR A 7 -11.88 0.70 -18.34
N GLN A 8 -12.78 1.33 -19.09
CA GLN A 8 -14.23 1.24 -18.82
C GLN A 8 -14.73 -0.20 -18.97
N GLN A 9 -14.35 -0.90 -20.04
CA GLN A 9 -14.72 -2.31 -20.24
C GLN A 9 -14.17 -3.21 -19.13
N TYR A 10 -12.94 -2.97 -18.68
CA TYR A 10 -12.35 -3.69 -17.56
C TYR A 10 -13.11 -3.45 -16.25
N MET A 11 -13.47 -2.20 -15.95
CA MET A 11 -14.24 -1.86 -14.75
C MET A 11 -15.69 -2.38 -14.83
N GLU A 12 -16.30 -2.41 -16.01
CA GLU A 12 -17.61 -3.05 -16.25
C GLU A 12 -17.54 -4.56 -16.02
N PHE A 13 -16.47 -5.22 -16.46
CA PHE A 13 -16.25 -6.65 -16.25
C PHE A 13 -16.08 -7.01 -14.77
N LEU A 14 -15.41 -6.16 -13.98
CA LEU A 14 -15.29 -6.33 -12.53
C LEU A 14 -16.61 -6.11 -11.77
N GLY A 15 -17.68 -5.72 -12.47
CA GLY A 15 -18.98 -5.35 -11.90
C GLY A 15 -18.98 -3.93 -11.33
N HIS A 16 -20.15 -3.27 -11.35
CA HIS A 16 -20.37 -1.92 -10.80
C HIS A 16 -20.09 -1.78 -9.28
N GLN A 17 -19.53 -2.79 -8.62
CA GLN A 17 -19.25 -2.81 -7.19
C GLN A 17 -17.92 -2.17 -6.82
N ARG A 18 -16.97 -2.00 -7.76
CA ARG A 18 -15.66 -1.40 -7.46
C ARG A 18 -15.57 0.05 -7.93
N PRO A 19 -15.12 0.99 -7.07
CA PRO A 19 -14.88 2.37 -7.45
C PRO A 19 -13.90 2.48 -8.61
N ALA A 20 -14.07 3.50 -9.44
CA ALA A 20 -13.24 3.72 -10.63
C ALA A 20 -13.17 5.22 -10.96
N VAL A 21 -12.13 5.60 -11.70
CA VAL A 21 -11.93 6.98 -12.15
C VAL A 21 -13.01 7.38 -13.16
N ASP A 22 -13.79 8.42 -12.87
CA ASP A 22 -14.84 8.89 -13.77
C ASP A 22 -14.26 9.78 -14.89
N PHE A 23 -13.71 9.10 -15.90
CA PHE A 23 -13.23 9.75 -17.11
C PHE A 23 -14.29 10.59 -17.82
N LYS A 24 -15.59 10.30 -17.69
CA LYS A 24 -16.64 11.08 -18.37
C LYS A 24 -16.84 12.40 -17.64
N ASN A 25 -16.99 12.37 -16.32
CA ASN A 25 -17.14 13.56 -15.49
C ASN A 25 -15.90 14.47 -15.56
N HIS A 26 -14.71 13.93 -15.34
CA HIS A 26 -13.45 14.70 -15.41
C HIS A 26 -13.25 15.38 -16.76
N LYS A 27 -13.58 14.70 -17.86
CA LYS A 27 -13.52 15.29 -19.20
C LYS A 27 -14.57 16.38 -19.42
N LYS A 28 -15.72 16.28 -18.77
CA LYS A 28 -16.77 17.31 -18.81
C LYS A 28 -16.31 18.56 -18.08
N ILE A 29 -15.79 18.43 -16.85
CA ILE A 29 -15.23 19.54 -16.06
C ILE A 29 -14.18 20.32 -16.86
N MET A 30 -13.19 19.62 -17.40
CA MET A 30 -12.13 20.24 -18.22
C MET A 30 -12.67 20.93 -19.50
N LYS A 31 -13.72 20.38 -20.13
CA LYS A 31 -14.34 21.00 -21.32
C LYS A 31 -15.12 22.27 -20.98
N THR A 32 -15.84 22.29 -19.86
CA THR A 32 -16.59 23.46 -19.39
C THR A 32 -15.64 24.64 -19.14
N CYS A 33 -14.49 24.36 -18.51
CA CYS A 33 -13.42 25.31 -18.24
C CYS A 33 -12.82 25.93 -19.53
N SER A 34 -12.56 25.09 -20.54
CA SER A 34 -12.10 25.55 -21.87
C SER A 34 -13.10 26.44 -22.59
N LYS A 35 -14.41 26.20 -22.44
CA LYS A 35 -15.47 27.06 -23.01
C LYS A 35 -15.59 28.40 -22.30
N SER A 36 -15.51 28.41 -20.96
CA SER A 36 -15.53 29.63 -20.14
C SER A 36 -14.34 30.55 -20.43
N SER A 37 -13.15 29.98 -20.67
CA SER A 37 -11.93 30.77 -20.95
C SER A 37 -12.01 31.49 -22.30
N LYS A 38 -12.64 30.88 -23.32
CA LYS A 38 -12.82 31.50 -24.64
C LYS A 38 -13.69 32.77 -24.64
N ILE A 39 -14.56 32.94 -23.63
CA ILE A 39 -15.44 34.11 -23.52
C ILE A 39 -14.68 35.33 -22.98
N LEU A 40 -13.58 35.13 -22.25
CA LEU A 40 -12.79 36.17 -21.58
C LEU A 40 -11.61 36.71 -22.40
N LEU A 41 -11.54 36.46 -23.72
CA LEU A 41 -10.45 36.87 -24.64
C LEU A 41 -9.03 36.40 -24.27
N ASN A 42 -8.83 35.73 -23.13
CA ASN A 42 -7.63 34.96 -22.84
C ASN A 42 -7.78 33.55 -23.43
N SER A 43 -6.97 33.24 -24.44
CA SER A 43 -6.95 31.96 -25.16
C SER A 43 -6.45 30.78 -24.30
N THR A 44 -6.12 31.01 -23.03
CA THR A 44 -5.59 30.03 -22.08
C THR A 44 -6.20 30.19 -20.70
N CYS A 45 -6.49 29.05 -20.07
CA CYS A 45 -6.93 28.98 -18.68
C CYS A 45 -5.77 29.41 -17.77
N PRO A 46 -5.97 30.26 -16.74
CA PRO A 46 -4.89 30.67 -15.84
C PRO A 46 -4.32 29.48 -15.07
N ASP A 47 -3.03 29.56 -14.68
CA ASP A 47 -2.30 28.51 -13.95
C ASP A 47 -2.93 28.12 -12.59
N ASN A 48 -3.85 28.93 -12.08
CA ASN A 48 -4.72 28.65 -10.92
C ASN A 48 -6.18 28.96 -11.30
N CYS A 49 -6.84 28.04 -12.01
CA CYS A 49 -8.22 28.24 -12.40
C CYS A 49 -9.16 27.80 -11.27
N PRO A 50 -9.85 28.72 -10.58
CA PRO A 50 -10.66 28.37 -9.41
C PRO A 50 -11.80 27.40 -9.73
N VAL A 51 -12.31 27.43 -10.97
CA VAL A 51 -13.39 26.53 -11.43
C VAL A 51 -12.86 25.12 -11.67
N CYS A 52 -11.71 25.00 -12.34
CA CYS A 52 -11.09 23.71 -12.63
C CYS A 52 -10.47 23.12 -11.36
N ASP A 53 -9.63 23.88 -10.66
CA ASP A 53 -8.90 23.40 -9.48
C ASP A 53 -9.84 23.13 -8.31
N GLY A 54 -10.91 23.92 -8.15
CA GLY A 54 -11.90 23.77 -7.09
C GLY A 54 -12.89 22.61 -7.29
N THR A 55 -12.94 21.98 -8.47
CA THR A 55 -13.87 20.87 -8.75
C THR A 55 -13.17 19.60 -9.22
N PHE A 56 -12.19 19.71 -10.11
CA PHE A 56 -11.47 18.56 -10.68
C PHE A 56 -10.61 17.84 -9.63
N PHE A 57 -9.75 18.57 -8.92
CA PHE A 57 -8.83 17.94 -7.95
C PHE A 57 -9.54 17.36 -6.73
N PRO A 58 -10.54 18.03 -6.11
CA PRO A 58 -11.33 17.43 -5.05
C PRO A 58 -12.07 16.17 -5.52
N SER A 59 -12.80 16.24 -6.65
CA SER A 59 -13.52 15.09 -7.20
C SER A 59 -12.59 13.91 -7.50
N LEU A 60 -11.39 14.18 -8.03
CA LEU A 60 -10.41 13.11 -8.28
C LEU A 60 -9.83 12.55 -6.98
N LEU A 61 -9.59 13.39 -5.96
CA LEU A 61 -9.09 12.95 -4.66
C LEU A 61 -10.10 12.06 -3.92
N ASP A 62 -11.40 12.36 -4.04
CA ASP A 62 -12.48 11.56 -3.48
C ASP A 62 -12.52 10.18 -4.17
N GLU A 63 -12.53 10.13 -5.50
CA GLU A 63 -12.44 8.88 -6.27
C GLU A 63 -11.19 8.07 -5.90
N MET A 64 -10.04 8.72 -5.74
CA MET A 64 -8.80 8.06 -5.32
C MET A 64 -8.90 7.46 -3.91
N SER A 65 -9.57 8.16 -2.99
CA SER A 65 -9.78 7.67 -1.62
C SER A 65 -10.74 6.48 -1.59
N GLU A 66 -11.81 6.50 -2.39
CA GLU A 66 -12.74 5.37 -2.53
C GLU A 66 -12.04 4.14 -3.15
N ILE A 67 -11.27 4.34 -4.23
CA ILE A 67 -10.49 3.29 -4.88
C ILE A 67 -9.49 2.67 -3.89
N LEU A 68 -8.75 3.50 -3.16
CA LEU A 68 -7.77 3.02 -2.18
C LEU A 68 -8.45 2.28 -1.02
N GLY A 69 -9.55 2.80 -0.48
CA GLY A 69 -10.31 2.16 0.59
C GLY A 69 -10.85 0.80 0.16
N CYS A 70 -11.49 0.73 -1.01
CA CYS A 70 -11.98 -0.50 -1.61
C CYS A 70 -10.85 -1.51 -1.83
N PHE A 71 -9.71 -1.08 -2.38
CA PHE A 71 -8.55 -1.96 -2.58
C PHE A 71 -8.02 -2.52 -1.27
N ASN A 72 -7.78 -1.66 -0.27
CA ASN A 72 -7.24 -2.07 1.02
C ASN A 72 -8.17 -3.06 1.72
N GLN A 73 -9.48 -2.80 1.73
CA GLN A 73 -10.46 -3.68 2.36
C GLN A 73 -10.42 -5.09 1.74
N HIS A 74 -10.53 -5.21 0.41
CA HIS A 74 -10.55 -6.51 -0.24
C HIS A 74 -9.20 -7.23 -0.14
N ALA A 75 -8.09 -6.50 -0.21
CA ALA A 75 -6.76 -7.09 -0.02
C ALA A 75 -6.59 -7.64 1.39
N GLN A 76 -7.02 -6.88 2.40
CA GLN A 76 -7.02 -7.32 3.80
C GLN A 76 -7.90 -8.55 4.01
N GLU A 77 -9.15 -8.54 3.52
CA GLU A 77 -10.06 -9.68 3.64
C GLU A 77 -9.48 -10.95 3.01
N LEU A 78 -8.86 -10.82 1.83
CA LEU A 78 -8.19 -11.93 1.15
C LEU A 78 -7.01 -12.47 1.96
N LEU A 79 -6.16 -11.59 2.49
CA LEU A 79 -5.01 -11.97 3.30
C LEU A 79 -5.42 -12.58 4.64
N ASP A 80 -6.45 -12.05 5.29
CA ASP A 80 -7.01 -12.60 6.53
C ASP A 80 -7.54 -14.02 6.31
N ILE A 81 -8.19 -14.29 5.18
CA ILE A 81 -8.62 -15.64 4.80
C ILE A 81 -7.40 -16.53 4.55
N HIS A 82 -6.41 -16.05 3.81
CA HIS A 82 -5.20 -16.80 3.47
C HIS A 82 -4.39 -17.21 4.71
N LEU A 83 -4.13 -16.26 5.60
CA LEU A 83 -3.34 -16.43 6.82
C LEU A 83 -4.12 -17.13 7.94
N SER A 84 -5.44 -17.29 7.81
CA SER A 84 -6.25 -17.94 8.83
C SER A 84 -5.83 -19.40 9.08
N SER A 85 -5.58 -19.72 10.36
CA SER A 85 -5.36 -21.08 10.85
C SER A 85 -6.38 -21.45 11.94
N GLY A 86 -6.53 -22.74 12.21
CA GLY A 86 -7.38 -23.26 13.30
C GLY A 86 -8.84 -22.77 13.26
N PHE A 87 -9.32 -22.20 14.37
CA PHE A 87 -10.71 -21.78 14.55
C PHE A 87 -11.14 -20.62 13.65
N ARG A 88 -10.24 -19.69 13.27
CA ARG A 88 -10.56 -18.62 12.31
C ARG A 88 -10.89 -19.18 10.93
N LYS A 89 -10.12 -20.17 10.48
CA LYS A 89 -10.37 -20.89 9.21
C LYS A 89 -11.74 -21.60 9.23
N TYR A 90 -12.11 -22.19 10.36
CA TYR A 90 -13.43 -22.81 10.56
C TYR A 90 -14.59 -21.79 10.53
N PHE A 91 -14.40 -20.61 11.16
CA PHE A 91 -15.39 -19.53 11.13
C PHE A 91 -15.64 -19.01 9.69
N PHE A 92 -14.59 -18.80 8.91
CA PHE A 92 -14.72 -18.43 7.48
C PHE A 92 -15.43 -19.52 6.67
N MET A 93 -15.16 -20.80 6.95
CA MET A 93 -15.83 -21.93 6.32
C MET A 93 -17.35 -21.95 6.61
N LEU A 94 -17.76 -21.63 7.85
CA LEU A 94 -19.18 -21.52 8.24
C LEU A 94 -19.89 -20.32 7.63
N LYS A 95 -19.17 -19.21 7.39
CA LYS A 95 -19.72 -17.99 6.79
C LYS A 95 -19.96 -18.09 5.28
N GLY A 96 -19.63 -19.23 4.66
CA GLY A 96 -19.82 -19.46 3.22
C GLY A 96 -18.84 -18.70 2.32
N SER A 97 -17.86 -17.99 2.88
CA SER A 97 -16.83 -17.28 2.11
C SER A 97 -15.77 -18.27 1.64
N LEU A 98 -15.72 -18.51 0.33
CA LEU A 98 -14.71 -19.28 -0.42
C LEU A 98 -14.13 -20.48 0.34
N SER A 99 -14.79 -21.63 0.17
CA SER A 99 -14.20 -22.92 0.50
C SER A 99 -12.86 -23.10 -0.24
N GLY A 100 -11.74 -22.94 0.46
CA GLY A 100 -10.51 -23.73 0.30
C GLY A 100 -9.82 -23.85 -1.06
N ASP A 101 -10.29 -23.21 -2.14
CA ASP A 101 -9.63 -23.28 -3.44
C ASP A 101 -8.49 -22.27 -3.49
N HIS A 102 -7.27 -22.76 -3.20
CA HIS A 102 -6.05 -21.98 -3.34
C HIS A 102 -5.92 -21.29 -4.71
N ASN A 103 -6.49 -21.85 -5.78
CA ASN A 103 -6.48 -21.20 -7.09
C ASN A 103 -7.38 -19.97 -7.11
N ALA A 104 -8.54 -20.00 -6.46
CA ALA A 104 -9.45 -18.85 -6.38
C ALA A 104 -8.80 -17.67 -5.64
N LEU A 105 -8.14 -17.92 -4.50
CA LEU A 105 -7.39 -16.87 -3.76
C LEU A 105 -6.25 -16.26 -4.58
N ILE A 106 -5.53 -17.09 -5.35
CA ILE A 106 -4.47 -16.59 -6.26
C ILE A 106 -5.08 -15.74 -7.36
N HIS A 107 -6.19 -16.17 -7.95
CA HIS A 107 -6.87 -15.42 -9.00
C HIS A 107 -7.39 -14.08 -8.48
N GLU A 108 -8.05 -14.08 -7.33
CA GLU A 108 -8.56 -12.86 -6.71
C GLU A 108 -7.43 -11.89 -6.33
N GLY A 109 -6.33 -12.40 -5.78
CA GLY A 109 -5.14 -11.60 -5.50
C GLY A 109 -4.56 -10.95 -6.77
N ARG A 110 -4.52 -11.70 -7.89
CA ARG A 110 -4.09 -11.16 -9.19
C ARG A 110 -5.02 -10.06 -9.67
N ASP A 111 -6.33 -10.26 -9.55
CA ASP A 111 -7.33 -9.28 -9.97
C ASP A 111 -7.24 -7.99 -9.15
N LEU A 112 -6.95 -8.06 -7.85
CA LEU A 112 -6.69 -6.89 -7.00
C LEU A 112 -5.43 -6.13 -7.42
N VAL A 113 -4.35 -6.85 -7.74
CA VAL A 113 -3.14 -6.22 -8.28
C VAL A 113 -3.45 -5.52 -9.61
N ILE A 114 -4.12 -6.19 -10.54
CA ILE A 114 -4.51 -5.59 -11.83
C ILE A 114 -5.39 -4.35 -11.61
N TYR A 115 -6.34 -4.41 -10.67
CA TYR A 115 -7.21 -3.30 -10.31
C TYR A 115 -6.39 -2.09 -9.83
N ALA A 116 -5.42 -2.30 -8.93
CA ALA A 116 -4.54 -1.24 -8.46
C ALA A 116 -3.76 -0.58 -9.61
N LEU A 117 -3.22 -1.39 -10.52
CA LEU A 117 -2.46 -0.91 -11.68
C LEU A 117 -3.31 -0.10 -12.65
N MET A 118 -4.47 -0.65 -13.03
CA MET A 118 -5.37 0.00 -13.98
C MET A 118 -5.82 1.36 -13.45
N ASN A 119 -6.13 1.45 -12.16
CA ASN A 119 -6.47 2.72 -11.51
C ASN A 119 -5.28 3.69 -11.44
N ALA A 120 -4.09 3.23 -11.04
CA ALA A 120 -2.90 4.07 -11.01
C ALA A 120 -2.55 4.65 -12.41
N ILE A 121 -2.65 3.82 -13.44
CA ILE A 121 -2.45 4.24 -14.84
C ILE A 121 -3.55 5.22 -15.27
N ALA A 122 -4.81 4.98 -14.89
CA ALA A 122 -5.92 5.86 -15.18
C ALA A 122 -5.74 7.25 -14.57
N ILE A 123 -5.41 7.32 -13.28
CA ILE A 123 -5.10 8.55 -12.54
C ILE A 123 -3.94 9.30 -13.22
N ARG A 124 -2.85 8.60 -13.54
CA ARG A 124 -1.71 9.21 -14.23
C ARG A 124 -2.11 9.78 -15.60
N LYS A 125 -2.95 9.08 -16.36
CA LYS A 125 -3.41 9.53 -17.68
C LYS A 125 -4.38 10.71 -17.59
N ILE A 126 -5.27 10.76 -16.59
CA ILE A 126 -6.19 11.90 -16.44
C ILE A 126 -5.46 13.17 -15.99
N LEU A 127 -4.48 13.05 -15.09
CA LEU A 127 -3.62 14.17 -14.68
C LEU A 127 -2.77 14.70 -15.85
N LYS A 128 -2.14 13.82 -16.63
CA LYS A 128 -1.44 14.24 -17.87
C LYS A 128 -2.37 14.93 -18.87
N LYS A 129 -3.64 14.52 -18.91
CA LYS A 129 -4.64 15.16 -19.78
C LYS A 129 -5.00 16.55 -19.26
N TYR A 130 -5.11 16.72 -17.95
CA TYR A 130 -5.33 18.01 -17.31
C TYR A 130 -4.23 19.00 -17.71
N ASP A 131 -2.97 18.64 -17.44
CA ASP A 131 -1.79 19.45 -17.78
C ASP A 131 -1.74 19.82 -19.26
N LYS A 132 -2.05 18.85 -20.13
CA LYS A 132 -2.08 19.08 -21.58
C LYS A 132 -3.17 20.05 -22.03
N ILE A 133 -4.35 20.05 -21.40
CA ILE A 133 -5.46 20.96 -21.76
C ILE A 133 -5.22 22.37 -21.23
N HIS A 134 -4.56 22.48 -20.06
CA HIS A 134 -4.37 23.74 -19.36
C HIS A 134 -2.99 24.36 -19.59
N TYR A 135 -2.10 23.68 -20.32
CA TYR A 135 -0.70 24.07 -20.49
C TYR A 135 0.03 24.33 -19.16
N SER A 136 -0.34 23.57 -18.12
CA SER A 136 0.13 23.76 -16.75
C SER A 136 0.85 22.52 -16.21
N LYS A 137 1.38 22.62 -14.98
CA LYS A 137 1.98 21.50 -14.22
C LYS A 137 1.17 21.11 -12.99
N GLN A 138 -0.06 21.60 -12.85
CA GLN A 138 -0.86 21.41 -11.64
C GLN A 138 -1.25 19.95 -11.42
N GLY A 139 -1.50 19.19 -12.48
CA GLY A 139 -1.75 17.75 -12.38
C GLY A 139 -0.54 16.98 -11.84
N GLN A 140 0.67 17.39 -12.23
CA GLN A 140 1.90 16.84 -11.66
C GLN A 140 2.06 17.24 -10.17
N LEU A 141 1.82 18.50 -9.82
CA LEU A 141 1.89 18.97 -8.43
C LEU A 141 0.86 18.27 -7.53
N PHE A 142 -0.37 18.09 -8.02
CA PHE A 142 -1.40 17.32 -7.35
C PHE A 142 -0.94 15.88 -7.09
N ARG A 143 -0.32 15.22 -8.08
CA ARG A 143 0.22 13.86 -7.90
C ARG A 143 1.26 13.81 -6.78
N SER A 144 2.21 14.75 -6.77
CA SER A 144 3.22 14.83 -5.70
C SER A 144 2.57 15.06 -4.34
N LYS A 145 1.53 15.90 -4.26
CA LYS A 145 0.77 16.13 -3.03
C LYS A 145 0.08 14.84 -2.55
N VAL A 146 -0.59 14.11 -3.44
CA VAL A 146 -1.21 12.81 -3.11
C VAL A 146 -0.19 11.80 -2.58
N GLN A 147 1.01 11.77 -3.16
CA GLN A 147 2.09 10.87 -2.73
C GLN A 147 2.55 11.16 -1.31
N VAL A 148 2.68 12.45 -0.96
CA VAL A 148 3.00 12.88 0.41
C VAL A 148 1.85 12.57 1.38
N MET A 149 0.61 12.61 0.89
CA MET A 149 -0.57 12.22 1.67
C MET A 149 -0.78 10.70 1.76
N HIS A 150 0.09 9.89 1.14
CA HIS A 150 -0.05 8.42 1.07
C HIS A 150 -1.39 7.95 0.52
N LYS A 151 -1.95 8.70 -0.44
CA LYS A 151 -3.23 8.41 -1.11
C LYS A 151 -3.06 7.77 -2.49
N GLU A 152 -1.82 7.48 -2.93
CA GLU A 152 -1.56 6.74 -4.17
C GLU A 152 -1.67 5.24 -3.92
N ILE A 153 -2.55 4.53 -4.65
CA ILE A 153 -2.79 3.09 -4.48
C ILE A 153 -1.53 2.22 -4.57
N LEU A 154 -0.54 2.65 -5.35
CA LEU A 154 0.73 1.92 -5.49
C LEU A 154 1.64 2.04 -4.25
N GLN A 155 1.33 2.94 -3.32
CA GLN A 155 2.01 3.07 -2.03
C GLN A 155 1.28 2.32 -0.91
N SER A 156 0.18 1.61 -1.21
CA SER A 156 -0.56 0.86 -0.21
C SER A 156 0.31 -0.30 0.32
N PRO A 157 0.42 -0.48 1.65
CA PRO A 157 1.12 -1.63 2.24
C PRO A 157 0.49 -2.96 1.83
N TRP A 158 -0.83 -2.99 1.60
CA TRP A 158 -1.54 -4.18 1.15
C TRP A 158 -1.11 -4.64 -0.25
N LEU A 159 -0.64 -3.73 -1.10
CA LEU A 159 -0.09 -4.11 -2.40
C LEU A 159 1.24 -4.89 -2.25
N ILE A 160 2.02 -4.54 -1.22
CA ILE A 160 3.29 -5.21 -0.89
C ILE A 160 3.01 -6.62 -0.39
N GLU A 161 2.03 -6.78 0.51
CA GLU A 161 1.55 -8.09 0.97
C GLU A 161 1.04 -8.95 -0.18
N LEU A 162 0.24 -8.39 -1.09
CA LEU A 162 -0.21 -9.13 -2.27
C LEU A 162 0.98 -9.58 -3.14
N PHE A 163 1.99 -8.74 -3.37
CA PHE A 163 3.18 -9.17 -4.09
C PHE A 163 3.92 -10.30 -3.36
N ALA A 164 4.09 -10.20 -2.04
CA ALA A 164 4.73 -11.22 -1.23
C ALA A 164 3.96 -12.54 -1.29
N LEU A 165 2.63 -12.50 -1.15
CA LEU A 165 1.73 -13.64 -1.30
C LEU A 165 1.91 -14.33 -2.65
N HIS A 166 1.97 -13.57 -3.75
CA HIS A 166 2.13 -14.14 -5.08
C HIS A 166 3.47 -14.87 -5.25
N ILE A 167 4.54 -14.30 -4.70
CA ILE A 167 5.87 -14.93 -4.73
C ILE A 167 5.85 -16.20 -3.87
N ASN A 168 5.34 -16.11 -2.64
CA ASN A 168 5.22 -17.22 -1.70
C ASN A 168 4.42 -18.40 -2.26
N LEU A 169 3.33 -18.13 -2.99
CA LEU A 169 2.47 -19.15 -3.60
C LEU A 169 3.06 -19.71 -4.90
N ARG A 170 3.87 -18.93 -5.63
CA ARG A 170 4.52 -19.37 -6.87
C ARG A 170 5.57 -20.44 -6.61
N GLU A 171 6.39 -20.29 -5.58
CA GLU A 171 7.45 -21.26 -5.23
C GLU A 171 6.88 -22.66 -4.89
N ILE A 172 5.63 -22.73 -4.42
CA ILE A 172 4.93 -23.97 -4.10
C ILE A 172 4.53 -24.75 -5.36
N LYS A 173 4.37 -24.09 -6.52
CA LYS A 173 3.71 -24.65 -7.73
C LYS A 173 4.64 -24.90 -8.92
N SER A 174 5.92 -25.17 -8.74
CA SER A 174 6.83 -25.43 -9.88
C SER A 174 6.49 -26.72 -10.67
N ARG A 175 5.55 -26.60 -11.62
CA ARG A 175 5.44 -27.24 -12.96
C ARG A 175 4.09 -26.89 -13.60
N GLY A 176 4.03 -25.78 -14.34
CA GLY A 176 2.89 -25.50 -15.23
C GLY A 176 2.73 -24.04 -15.66
N ALA A 177 3.00 -23.79 -16.95
CA ALA A 177 2.66 -22.67 -17.85
C ALA A 177 2.73 -21.19 -17.37
N PRO A 178 3.32 -20.29 -18.17
CA PRO A 178 3.52 -18.89 -17.81
C PRO A 178 2.23 -18.07 -18.00
N VAL A 179 1.78 -17.38 -16.94
CA VAL A 179 0.65 -16.45 -17.02
C VAL A 179 1.12 -15.05 -16.67
N LEU A 180 1.44 -14.26 -17.71
CA LEU A 180 1.42 -12.78 -17.86
C LEU A 180 2.01 -11.84 -16.78
N PHE A 181 2.44 -12.34 -15.63
CA PHE A 181 2.92 -11.57 -14.47
C PHE A 181 4.19 -12.20 -13.89
N ASP A 182 5.18 -12.41 -14.75
CA ASP A 182 6.46 -13.06 -14.38
C ASP A 182 7.46 -12.10 -13.71
N GLY A 183 7.05 -10.87 -13.37
CA GLY A 183 7.94 -9.75 -13.05
C GLY A 183 8.10 -9.38 -11.57
N TYR A 184 7.58 -10.19 -10.63
CA TYR A 184 7.77 -9.95 -9.19
C TYR A 184 8.93 -10.79 -8.66
N TYR A 185 9.92 -10.14 -8.07
CA TYR A 185 11.05 -10.82 -7.47
C TYR A 185 11.67 -9.96 -6.37
N VAL A 186 12.26 -10.62 -5.38
CA VAL A 186 13.16 -9.96 -4.44
C VAL A 186 14.51 -9.80 -5.15
N SER A 187 14.99 -8.57 -5.20
CA SER A 187 16.25 -8.20 -5.86
C SER A 187 17.24 -7.64 -4.87
N PHE A 188 18.53 -7.87 -5.16
CA PHE A 188 19.64 -7.49 -4.30
C PHE A 188 20.49 -6.45 -5.01
N LYS A 189 20.62 -5.29 -4.41
CA LYS A 189 21.57 -4.26 -4.83
C LYS A 189 22.43 -3.89 -3.64
N ASP A 190 23.74 -4.07 -3.78
CA ASP A 190 24.73 -3.69 -2.76
C ASP A 190 24.45 -4.30 -1.37
N GLY A 191 23.98 -5.55 -1.33
CA GLY A 191 23.63 -6.26 -0.09
C GLY A 191 22.28 -5.86 0.52
N LYS A 192 21.56 -4.90 -0.05
CA LYS A 192 20.24 -4.47 0.42
C LYS A 192 19.11 -5.16 -0.35
N PRO A 193 18.14 -5.77 0.36
CA PRO A 193 16.99 -6.37 -0.30
C PRO A 193 15.99 -5.30 -0.74
N SER A 194 15.48 -5.45 -1.95
CA SER A 194 14.36 -4.66 -2.45
C SER A 194 13.36 -5.54 -3.17
N LEU A 195 12.08 -5.35 -2.87
CA LEU A 195 11.00 -6.00 -3.60
C LEU A 195 10.81 -5.23 -4.91
N THR A 196 11.15 -5.88 -6.03
CA THR A 196 10.97 -5.31 -7.36
C THR A 196 9.79 -5.96 -8.06
N CYS A 197 9.00 -5.12 -8.69
CA CYS A 197 7.81 -5.49 -9.42
C CYS A 197 7.79 -4.75 -10.76
N GLU A 198 7.84 -5.52 -11.85
CA GLU A 198 7.71 -5.00 -13.20
C GLU A 198 6.31 -5.29 -13.75
N LEU A 199 5.58 -4.22 -14.05
CA LEU A 199 4.15 -4.24 -14.34
C LEU A 199 3.88 -3.84 -15.79
N ILE A 200 2.63 -4.05 -16.21
CA ILE A 200 2.10 -3.63 -17.52
C ILE A 200 2.42 -2.15 -17.78
N ASP A 201 2.77 -1.80 -19.03
CA ASP A 201 3.19 -0.45 -19.47
C ASP A 201 4.50 0.07 -18.82
N SER A 202 5.40 -0.82 -18.41
CA SER A 202 6.74 -0.49 -17.84
C SER A 202 6.68 0.29 -16.52
N VAL A 203 5.59 0.13 -15.76
CA VAL A 203 5.55 0.64 -14.38
C VAL A 203 6.42 -0.27 -13.52
N LYS A 204 7.51 0.27 -12.97
CA LYS A 204 8.38 -0.45 -12.04
C LYS A 204 8.13 0.06 -10.63
N ILE A 205 7.70 -0.83 -9.75
CA ILE A 205 7.64 -0.58 -8.31
C ILE A 205 8.88 -1.23 -7.70
N ASN A 206 9.62 -0.46 -6.90
CA ASN A 206 10.73 -0.97 -6.11
C ASN A 206 10.52 -0.47 -4.68
N VAL A 207 10.42 -1.42 -3.75
CA VAL A 207 10.28 -1.15 -2.32
C VAL A 207 11.59 -1.56 -1.67
N ASP A 208 12.27 -0.61 -1.02
CA ASP A 208 13.44 -0.90 -0.19
C ASP A 208 12.97 -1.64 1.08
N LEU A 209 13.54 -2.81 1.33
CA LEU A 209 13.22 -3.65 2.49
C LEU A 209 14.27 -3.47 3.61
N THR A 210 14.99 -2.35 3.61
CA THR A 210 15.92 -1.95 4.66
C THR A 210 15.21 -1.08 5.69
N CYS A 211 15.29 -1.44 6.98
CA CYS A 211 14.78 -0.61 8.05
C CYS A 211 15.68 0.62 8.23
N SER A 212 15.11 1.82 8.19
CA SER A 212 15.89 3.06 8.33
C SER A 212 16.38 3.36 9.76
N VAL A 213 15.95 2.58 10.75
CA VAL A 213 16.37 2.70 12.15
C VAL A 213 17.59 1.82 12.44
N CYS A 214 17.50 0.51 12.19
CA CYS A 214 18.62 -0.41 12.42
C CYS A 214 19.53 -0.59 11.21
N LEU A 215 19.14 -0.09 10.03
CA LEU A 215 19.87 -0.19 8.76
C LEU A 215 20.05 -1.62 8.21
N ASP A 216 19.42 -2.61 8.85
CA ASP A 216 19.35 -4.00 8.39
C ASP A 216 18.08 -4.26 7.59
N THR A 217 17.97 -5.45 6.98
CA THR A 217 16.72 -5.98 6.42
C THR A 217 15.62 -5.94 7.48
N VAL A 218 14.44 -5.42 7.10
CA VAL A 218 13.26 -5.37 7.98
C VAL A 218 12.92 -6.77 8.52
N PHE A 219 12.59 -6.85 9.81
CA PHE A 219 12.27 -8.09 10.52
C PHE A 219 11.01 -7.88 11.35
N ASP A 220 10.04 -8.80 11.29
CA ASP A 220 8.68 -8.55 11.78
C ASP A 220 8.17 -7.21 11.21
N PRO A 221 8.12 -7.09 9.87
CA PRO A 221 7.93 -5.82 9.19
C PRO A 221 6.55 -5.24 9.45
N VAL A 222 6.53 -3.96 9.81
CA VAL A 222 5.31 -3.15 9.94
C VAL A 222 5.37 -1.96 9.00
N ALA A 223 4.26 -1.68 8.32
CA ALA A 223 4.05 -0.44 7.61
C ALA A 223 3.25 0.53 8.47
N LEU A 224 3.81 1.73 8.68
CA LEU A 224 3.07 2.83 9.31
C LEU A 224 1.98 3.36 8.36
N THR A 225 1.04 4.17 8.86
CA THR A 225 -0.01 4.76 7.99
C THR A 225 0.55 5.67 6.90
N CYS A 226 1.77 6.17 7.10
CA CYS A 226 2.56 6.87 6.09
C CYS A 226 3.32 5.93 5.13
N GLY A 227 2.96 4.65 5.05
CA GLY A 227 3.54 3.66 4.12
C GLY A 227 5.00 3.27 4.34
N HIS A 228 5.74 3.91 5.26
CA HIS A 228 7.12 3.55 5.57
C HIS A 228 7.19 2.27 6.40
N ILE A 229 8.14 1.40 6.05
CA ILE A 229 8.29 0.07 6.64
C ILE A 229 9.46 0.06 7.62
N TYR A 230 9.25 -0.57 8.78
CA TYR A 230 10.23 -0.75 9.84
C TYR A 230 10.14 -2.16 10.42
N CYS A 231 11.17 -2.59 11.15
CA CYS A 231 11.01 -3.70 12.08
C CYS A 231 10.02 -3.31 13.18
N TYR A 232 9.21 -4.24 13.69
CA TYR A 232 8.28 -3.98 14.79
C TYR A 232 8.96 -3.35 16.01
N SER A 233 10.11 -3.89 16.43
CA SER A 233 10.90 -3.38 17.56
C SER A 233 11.44 -1.97 17.31
N CYS A 234 11.90 -1.69 16.08
CA CYS A 234 12.36 -0.37 15.68
C CYS A 234 11.23 0.66 15.64
N ALA A 235 10.04 0.26 15.19
CA ALA A 235 8.86 1.11 15.22
C ALA A 235 8.45 1.44 16.67
N CYS A 236 8.45 0.44 17.57
CA CYS A 236 8.14 0.66 19.00
C CYS A 236 9.11 1.64 19.63
N SER A 237 10.42 1.45 19.38
CA SER A 237 11.45 2.37 19.84
C SER A 237 11.26 3.79 19.30
N ALA A 238 10.97 3.94 18.00
CA ALA A 238 10.70 5.24 17.38
C ALA A 238 9.42 5.92 17.89
N ALA A 239 8.45 5.14 18.36
CA ALA A 239 7.22 5.60 18.98
C ALA A 239 7.34 5.82 20.49
N SER A 240 8.54 5.64 21.07
CA SER A 240 8.79 5.73 22.51
C SER A 240 7.88 4.81 23.36
N VAL A 241 7.54 3.64 22.83
CA VAL A 241 6.72 2.63 23.51
C VAL A 241 7.49 1.31 23.68
N ASN A 242 7.12 0.54 24.72
CA ASN A 242 7.65 -0.81 24.86
C ASN A 242 6.98 -1.76 23.87
N ILE A 243 7.69 -2.81 23.48
CA ILE A 243 7.16 -3.89 22.64
C ILE A 243 5.92 -4.55 23.29
N VAL A 244 5.87 -4.58 24.63
CA VAL A 244 4.75 -5.16 25.41
C VAL A 244 3.48 -4.31 25.30
N ASP A 245 3.61 -2.99 25.44
CA ASP A 245 2.50 -2.04 25.28
C ASP A 245 2.03 -2.02 23.82
N GLY A 246 3.01 -2.09 22.91
CA GLY A 246 2.81 -2.11 21.47
C GLY A 246 2.56 -0.72 20.88
N LEU A 247 2.56 -0.68 19.54
CA LEU A 247 2.49 0.58 18.78
C LEU A 247 1.19 1.36 18.94
N LYS A 248 0.11 0.72 19.40
CA LYS A 248 -1.18 1.37 19.61
C LYS A 248 -1.16 2.38 20.76
N GLU A 249 -0.24 2.22 21.72
CA GLU A 249 -0.06 3.13 22.84
C GLU A 249 0.86 4.32 22.49
N ALA A 250 1.29 4.42 21.22
CA ALA A 250 2.14 5.51 20.77
C ALA A 250 1.45 6.86 20.91
N ASN A 251 2.17 7.86 21.43
CA ASN A 251 1.65 9.21 21.49
C ASN A 251 1.44 9.76 20.06
N PRO A 252 0.28 10.36 19.72
CA PRO A 252 0.03 10.93 18.40
C PRO A 252 1.04 12.02 17.96
N LYS A 253 1.79 12.59 18.91
CA LYS A 253 2.88 13.55 18.65
C LYS A 253 4.14 12.89 18.08
N GLU A 254 4.32 11.60 18.29
CA GLU A 254 5.46 10.86 17.74
C GLU A 254 5.39 10.82 16.23
N LYS A 255 6.57 10.88 15.60
CA LYS A 255 6.70 11.10 14.17
C LYS A 255 7.44 9.96 13.50
N CYS A 256 7.05 9.66 12.26
CA CYS A 256 7.80 8.77 11.39
C CYS A 256 9.27 9.23 11.28
N PRO A 257 10.28 8.36 11.55
CA PRO A 257 11.69 8.70 11.38
C PRO A 257 12.06 9.17 9.97
N LEU A 258 11.40 8.65 8.93
CA LEU A 258 11.66 8.98 7.53
C LEU A 258 10.95 10.25 7.06
N CYS A 259 9.62 10.34 7.17
CA CYS A 259 8.85 11.47 6.63
C CYS A 259 8.44 12.53 7.65
N ARG A 260 8.69 12.30 8.94
CA ARG A 260 8.35 13.21 10.05
C ARG A 260 6.85 13.52 10.21
N GLN A 261 5.98 12.75 9.56
CA GLN A 261 4.53 12.83 9.76
C GLN A 261 4.17 12.28 11.15
N GLY A 262 3.34 13.00 11.90
CA GLY A 262 2.83 12.59 13.21
C GLY A 262 1.57 11.73 13.10
N GLY A 263 1.24 11.01 14.17
CA GLY A 263 0.03 10.18 14.23
C GLY A 263 0.06 8.98 13.28
N VAL A 264 1.25 8.43 13.01
CA VAL A 264 1.43 7.39 11.99
C VAL A 264 1.48 5.96 12.54
N PHE A 265 1.51 5.80 13.86
CA PHE A 265 1.77 4.54 14.53
C PHE A 265 0.50 3.79 14.97
N GLU A 266 -0.65 4.45 15.05
CA GLU A 266 -1.89 3.87 15.59
C GLU A 266 -2.46 2.76 14.68
N ASP A 267 -2.68 3.07 13.39
CA ASP A 267 -3.26 2.14 12.40
C ASP A 267 -2.18 1.48 11.51
N PHE A 268 -1.09 1.05 12.13
CA PHE A 268 -0.04 0.33 11.41
C PHE A 268 -0.52 -1.04 10.89
N VAL A 269 0.11 -1.52 9.81
CA VAL A 269 -0.18 -2.81 9.19
C VAL A 269 1.01 -3.75 9.39
N HIS A 270 0.78 -4.92 9.98
CA HIS A 270 1.76 -6.02 9.96
C HIS A 270 1.83 -6.64 8.56
N LEU A 271 3.05 -6.80 8.04
CA LEU A 271 3.30 -7.34 6.72
C LEU A 271 3.71 -8.82 6.83
N GLU A 272 2.75 -9.68 7.13
CA GLU A 272 2.96 -11.11 7.44
C GLU A 272 3.47 -11.92 6.24
N GLU A 273 2.90 -11.71 5.05
CA GLU A 273 3.37 -12.39 3.84
C GLU A 273 4.78 -11.95 3.46
N LEU A 274 5.09 -10.66 3.67
CA LEU A 274 6.44 -10.16 3.51
C LEU A 274 7.41 -10.80 4.51
N ASP A 275 7.02 -10.95 5.78
CA ASP A 275 7.82 -11.65 6.80
C ASP A 275 8.11 -13.10 6.38
N ILE A 276 7.07 -13.82 5.95
CA ILE A 276 7.20 -15.19 5.44
C ILE A 276 8.16 -15.24 4.25
N LEU A 277 8.01 -14.31 3.29
CA LEU A 277 8.87 -14.25 2.12
C LEU A 277 10.34 -14.01 2.51
N LEU A 278 10.58 -13.03 3.37
CA LEU A 278 11.92 -12.70 3.86
C LEU A 278 12.54 -13.87 4.64
N SER A 279 11.76 -14.55 5.49
CA SER A 279 12.24 -15.72 6.25
C SER A 279 12.73 -16.86 5.34
N ARG A 280 12.11 -17.02 4.17
CA ARG A 280 12.50 -18.02 3.16
C ARG A 280 13.73 -17.57 2.38
N CYS A 281 13.78 -16.31 1.98
CA CYS A 281 14.92 -15.74 1.26
C CYS A 281 16.20 -15.69 2.11
N PHE A 282 16.08 -15.50 3.44
CA PHE A 282 17.20 -15.21 4.34
C PHE A 282 17.36 -16.20 5.50
N ARG A 283 17.15 -17.50 5.30
CA ARG A 283 17.05 -18.50 6.39
C ARG A 283 18.07 -18.35 7.54
N ASP A 284 19.36 -18.32 7.26
CA ASP A 284 20.39 -18.31 8.31
C ASP A 284 20.40 -16.97 9.08
N TYR A 285 20.37 -15.85 8.35
CA TYR A 285 20.25 -14.51 8.94
C TYR A 285 18.95 -14.38 9.75
N TRP A 286 17.84 -14.90 9.23
CA TRP A 286 16.53 -14.83 9.88
C TRP A 286 16.48 -15.60 11.18
N GLN A 287 17.09 -16.79 11.22
CA GLN A 287 17.20 -17.58 12.44
C GLN A 287 18.02 -16.86 13.52
N GLN A 288 19.15 -16.28 13.15
CA GLN A 288 19.98 -15.50 14.06
C GLN A 288 19.23 -14.26 14.56
N ARG A 289 18.58 -13.50 13.65
CA ARG A 289 17.80 -12.32 14.00
C ARG A 289 16.65 -12.65 14.93
N LEU A 290 15.93 -13.74 14.68
CA LEU A 290 14.84 -14.22 15.53
C LEU A 290 15.33 -14.55 16.95
N GLN A 291 16.51 -15.15 17.11
CA GLN A 291 17.08 -15.42 18.43
C GLN A 291 17.42 -14.12 19.18
N MET A 292 18.06 -13.17 18.49
CA MET A 292 18.41 -11.87 19.08
C MET A 292 17.17 -11.08 19.52
N GLU A 293 16.16 -11.00 18.64
CA GLU A 293 14.89 -10.31 18.95
C GLU A 293 14.16 -10.99 20.11
N ARG A 294 14.16 -12.33 20.20
CA ARG A 294 13.55 -13.03 21.34
C ARG A 294 14.21 -12.66 22.67
N ILE A 295 15.54 -12.64 22.71
CA ILE A 295 16.29 -12.27 23.93
C ILE A 295 15.95 -10.84 24.34
N GLU A 296 15.95 -9.91 23.38
CA GLU A 296 15.65 -8.52 23.62
C GLU A 296 14.19 -8.30 24.07
N ARG A 297 13.22 -8.97 23.42
CA ARG A 297 11.80 -8.90 23.82
C ARG A 297 11.57 -9.41 25.24
N VAL A 298 12.23 -10.52 25.62
CA VAL A 298 12.14 -11.06 26.99
C VAL A 298 12.73 -10.09 28.01
N LYS A 299 13.88 -9.49 27.69
CA LYS A 299 14.51 -8.48 28.53
C LYS A 299 13.61 -7.26 28.74
N GLN A 300 13.09 -6.68 27.66
CA GLN A 300 12.18 -5.53 27.74
C GLN A 300 10.89 -5.86 28.49
N ALA A 301 10.33 -7.05 28.30
CA ALA A 301 9.16 -7.48 29.05
C ALA A 301 9.43 -7.56 30.55
N LYS A 302 10.58 -8.09 30.94
CA LYS A 302 11.00 -8.13 32.34
C LYS A 302 11.13 -6.71 32.92
N GLU A 303 11.83 -5.81 32.24
CA GLU A 303 12.03 -4.42 32.66
C GLU A 303 10.69 -3.67 32.78
N HIS A 304 9.78 -3.89 31.81
CA HIS A 304 8.43 -3.33 31.82
C HIS A 304 7.65 -3.76 33.08
N TRP A 305 7.56 -5.06 33.36
CA TRP A 305 6.83 -5.56 34.53
C TRP A 305 7.48 -5.16 35.86
N GLU A 306 8.81 -5.10 35.93
CA GLU A 306 9.52 -4.58 37.11
C GLU A 306 9.21 -3.10 37.35
N MET A 307 9.10 -2.29 36.30
CA MET A 307 8.70 -0.89 36.40
C MET A 307 7.24 -0.76 36.85
N GLN A 308 6.32 -1.55 36.27
CA GLN A 308 4.91 -1.56 36.69
C GLN A 308 4.74 -1.97 38.15
N CYS A 309 5.47 -3.00 38.61
CA CYS A 309 5.48 -3.41 40.01
C CYS A 309 6.00 -2.30 40.93
N ARG A 310 7.08 -1.61 40.56
CA ARG A 310 7.62 -0.48 41.34
C ARG A 310 6.63 0.67 41.45
N MET A 311 6.02 1.07 40.33
CA MET A 311 4.97 2.09 40.31
C MET A 311 3.77 1.69 41.19
N PHE A 312 3.35 0.42 41.15
CA PHE A 312 2.28 -0.10 42.01
C PHE A 312 2.66 -0.08 43.50
N MET A 313 3.92 -0.38 43.83
CA MET A 313 4.43 -0.36 45.20
C MET A 313 4.79 1.06 45.70
N GLY A 314 4.76 2.08 44.84
CA GLY A 314 5.09 3.46 45.19
C GLY A 314 6.57 3.70 45.48
N ILE A 315 7.46 2.88 44.90
CA ILE A 315 8.93 2.99 44.99
C ILE A 315 9.47 3.49 43.66
#